data_AF-A0A7C8FBX6-F1
#
_entry.id   AF-A0A7C8FBX6-F1
#
_cell.length_a   1.000
_cell.length_b   1.000
_cell.length_c   1.000
_cell.angle_alpha   90.00
_cell.angle_beta   90.00
_cell.angle_gamma   90.00
#
_symmetry.space_group_name_H-M   'P 1'
#
loop_
_entity.id
_entity.type
_entity.pdbx_description
1 polymer ?
#
loop_
_entity_poly.entity_id
_entity_poly.type
_entity_poly.pdbx_seq_one_letter_code
_entity_poly.pdbx_strand_id
1 'polypeptide(L)' 'MKKLLTWGAVGLLTSALLDPIIYSMLDLPVPWFRDLLMGAGGVGGFYLLIKYRNDL' A
#
# COMPACT_ATOMS: atom_id res chain seq x y z
N MET A 1 18.86 -0.76 0.73
CA MET A 1 17.59 0.01 0.75
C MET A 1 16.35 -0.79 0.31
N LYS A 2 16.50 -1.93 -0.39
CA LYS A 2 15.38 -2.80 -0.80
C LYS A 2 14.37 -3.13 0.31
N LYS A 3 14.84 -3.50 1.52
CA LYS A 3 13.96 -3.87 2.64
C LYS A 3 12.97 -2.78 3.04
N LEU A 4 13.40 -1.51 3.05
CA LEU A 4 12.56 -0.36 3.42
C LEU A 4 11.50 -0.10 2.35
N LEU A 5 11.88 -0.18 1.08
CA LEU A 5 10.96 -0.05 -0.05
C LEU A 5 9.97 -1.23 -0.12
N THR A 6 10.43 -2.45 0.18
CA THR A 6 9.58 -3.65 0.29
C THR A 6 8.58 -3.52 1.44
N TRP A 7 9.03 -3.09 2.62
CA TRP A 7 8.15 -2.85 3.75
C TRP A 7 7.12 -1.76 3.46
N GLY A 8 7.53 -0.66 2.84
CA GLY A 8 6.62 0.41 2.43
C GLY A 8 5.59 -0.07 1.39
N ALA A 9 6.05 -0.75 0.33
CA ALA A 9 5.16 -1.24 -0.72
C ALA A 9 4.13 -2.25 -0.20
N VAL A 10 4.59 -3.25 0.57
CA VAL A 10 3.72 -4.29 1.13
C VAL A 10 2.81 -3.70 2.19
N GLY A 11 3.31 -2.85 3.09
CA GLY A 11 2.52 -2.21 4.13
C GLY A 11 1.40 -1.33 3.56
N LEU A 12 1.72 -0.48 2.58
CA LEU A 12 0.73 0.37 1.92
C LEU A 12 -0.35 -0.44 1.18
N LEU A 13 0.03 -1.51 0.47
CA LEU A 13 -0.94 -2.40 -0.17
C LEU A 13 -1.84 -3.13 0.84
N THR A 14 -1.23 -3.58 1.94
CA THR A 14 -1.93 -4.34 2.99
C THR A 14 -2.93 -3.44 3.72
N SER A 15 -2.54 -2.22 4.07
CA SER A 15 -3.44 -1.22 4.66
C SER A 15 -4.53 -0.79 3.69
N ALA A 16 -4.23 -0.58 2.41
CA ALA A 16 -5.24 -0.23 1.41
C ALA A 16 -6.35 -1.30 1.25
N LEU A 17 -6.04 -2.56 1.54
CA LEU A 17 -7.01 -3.68 1.51
C LEU A 17 -7.72 -3.89 2.85
N LEU A 18 -7.00 -3.79 3.97
CA LEU A 18 -7.54 -4.06 5.30
C LEU A 18 -8.34 -2.89 5.87
N ASP A 19 -7.94 -1.64 5.61
CA ASP A 19 -8.62 -0.47 6.16
C ASP A 19 -10.11 -0.42 5.78
N PRO A 20 -10.52 -0.62 4.50
CA PRO A 20 -11.93 -0.67 4.15
C PRO A 20 -12.71 -1.76 4.91
N ILE A 21 -12.09 -2.91 5.13
CA ILE A 21 -12.69 -4.04 5.86
C ILE A 21 -12.90 -3.65 7.33
N ILE A 22 -11.88 -3.07 7.97
CA ILE A 22 -11.93 -2.66 9.38
C ILE A 22 -12.98 -1.56 9.59
N TYR A 23 -13.01 -0.54 8.71
CA TYR A 23 -14.01 0.54 8.80
C TYR A 23 -15.42 0.01 8.57
N SER A 24 -15.59 -0.95 7.65
CA SER A 24 -16.88 -1.62 7.44
C SER A 24 -17.32 -2.45 8.65
N MET A 25 -16.40 -3.12 9.36
CA MET A 25 -16.70 -3.86 10.59
C MET A 25 -17.08 -2.94 11.76
N LEU A 26 -16.64 -1.69 11.74
CA LEU A 26 -16.90 -0.68 12.77
C LEU A 26 -18.10 0.23 12.44
N ASP A 27 -18.83 -0.03 11.34
CA ASP A 27 -19.90 0.83 10.81
C ASP A 27 -19.44 2.30 10.61
N LEU A 28 -18.15 2.51 10.34
CA LEU A 28 -17.56 3.82 10.11
C LEU A 28 -17.50 4.13 8.60
N PRO A 29 -17.57 5.40 8.20
CA PRO A 29 -17.43 5.79 6.80
C PRO A 29 -16.03 5.41 6.29
N VAL A 30 -15.98 4.59 5.25
CA VAL A 30 -14.73 4.16 4.61
C VAL A 30 -14.06 5.34 3.90
N PRO A 31 -12.82 5.71 4.24
CA PRO A 31 -12.11 6.82 3.63
C PRO A 31 -11.46 6.42 2.30
N TRP A 32 -12.29 6.13 1.30
CA TRP A 32 -11.90 5.61 -0.03
C TRP A 32 -10.75 6.36 -0.71
N PHE A 33 -10.70 7.69 -0.58
CA PHE A 33 -9.62 8.48 -1.20
C PHE A 33 -8.25 8.16 -0.60
N ARG A 34 -8.18 8.01 0.73
CA ARG A 34 -6.95 7.61 1.41
C ARG A 34 -6.55 6.21 0.97
N ASP A 35 -7.49 5.27 0.95
CA ASP A 35 -7.21 3.87 0.62
C ASP A 35 -6.77 3.71 -0.84
N LEU A 36 -7.34 4.50 -1.77
CA LEU A 36 -6.86 4.60 -3.16
C LEU A 36 -5.43 5.15 -3.26
N LEU A 37 -5.10 6.21 -2.51
CA LEU A 37 -3.74 6.76 -2.48
C LEU A 37 -2.74 5.76 -1.89
N MET A 38 -3.12 5.05 -0.83
CA MET A 38 -2.29 4.00 -0.24
C MET A 38 -2.08 2.84 -1.22
N GLY A 39 -3.13 2.40 -1.92
CA GLY A 39 -3.04 1.39 -2.96
C GLY A 39 -2.10 1.83 -4.10
N ALA A 40 -2.26 3.06 -4.60
CA ALA A 40 -1.40 3.62 -5.63
C ALA A 40 0.06 3.74 -5.17
N GLY A 41 0.30 4.17 -3.93
CA GLY A 41 1.64 4.24 -3.33
C GLY A 41 2.28 2.87 -3.17
N GLY A 42 1.49 1.87 -2.77
CA GLY A 42 1.92 0.48 -2.66
C GLY A 42 2.28 -0.15 -4.01
N VAL A 43 1.43 0.02 -5.03
CA VAL A 43 1.70 -0.41 -6.42
C VAL A 43 2.91 0.33 -6.99
N GLY A 44 3.02 1.64 -6.75
CA GLY A 44 4.18 2.45 -7.15
C GLY A 44 5.48 1.96 -6.52
N GLY A 45 5.46 1.65 -5.21
CA GLY A 45 6.60 1.06 -4.51
C GLY A 45 6.98 -0.33 -5.06
N PHE A 46 5.98 -1.15 -5.41
CA PHE A 46 6.19 -2.45 -6.03
C PHE A 46 6.78 -2.34 -7.43
N TYR A 47 6.30 -1.38 -8.23
CA TYR A 47 6.86 -1.08 -9.55
C TYR A 47 8.32 -0.65 -9.46
N LEU A 48 8.67 0.23 -8.51
CA LEU A 48 10.05 0.65 -8.30
C LEU A 48 10.97 -0.51 -7.88
N LEU A 49 10.48 -1.44 -7.06
CA LEU A 49 11.21 -2.65 -6.71
C LEU A 49 11.51 -3.53 -7.93
N ILE A 50 10.57 -3.66 -8.87
CA ILE A 50 10.76 -4.41 -10.10
C ILE A 50 11.72 -3.67 -11.03
N LYS A 51 11.49 -2.36 -11.24
CA LYS A 51 12.27 -1.53 -12.17
C LYS A 51 13.73 -1.44 -11.78
N TYR A 52 14.01 -1.21 -10.49
CA TYR A 52 15.37 -1.05 -9.96
C TYR A 52 15.91 -2.33 -9.32
N ARG A 53 15.33 -3.51 -9.60
CA ARG A 53 15.74 -4.74 -8.92
C ARG A 53 17.22 -5.09 -9.10
N ASN A 54 17.79 -4.70 -10.25
CA ASN A 54 19.17 -4.98 -10.64
C ASN A 54 20.15 -3.84 -10.28
N ASP A 55 19.64 -2.63 -10.00
CA ASP A 55 20.45 -1.44 -9.67
C ASP A 55 20.54 -1.16 -8.15
N LEU A 56 19.57 -1.67 -7.36
CA LEU A 56 19.51 -1.53 -5.90
C LEU A 56 20.22 -2.67 -5.15
#